data_AF-A0A9N9K791-F1
#
_entry.id   AF-A0A9N9K791-F1
#
_cell.length_a   1.000
_cell.length_b   1.000
_cell.length_c   1.000
_cell.angle_alpha   90.00
_cell.angle_beta   90.00
_cell.angle_gamma   90.00
#
_symmetry.space_group_name_H-M   'P 1'
#
loop_
_entity.id
_entity.type
_entity.pdbx_description
1 polymer ?
#
loop_
_entity_poly.entity_id
_entity_poly.type
_entity_poly.pdbx_seq_one_letter_code
_entity_poly.pdbx_strand_id
1 'polypeptide(L)'
;TVYGLATNYIHQVHRKLNNIEHPDTSPYYLYSGPRDKYYDDTTNTIKFAIHVRNTNFKLPKNLKIPVVMVGPGTGVAPFRGFVIERAKYKSEGDVIGDTVLFFGCRKRDEDFLYAKEFDELFSALGENGKLITAFSREQ
;
A
#
# COMPACT_ATOMS: atom_id res chain seq x y z
N THR A 1 -2.95 1.31 -23.76
CA THR A 1 -2.82 1.20 -22.28
C THR A 1 -1.41 0.80 -21.93
N VAL A 2 -0.78 1.47 -20.96
CA VAL A 2 0.53 1.03 -20.44
C VAL A 2 0.27 -0.01 -19.36
N TYR A 3 0.71 -1.25 -19.59
CA TYR A 3 0.60 -2.31 -18.60
C TYR A 3 1.80 -2.23 -17.63
N GLY A 4 1.51 -2.15 -16.33
CA GLY A 4 2.53 -2.16 -15.30
C GLY A 4 3.01 -3.58 -15.06
N LEU A 5 4.31 -3.84 -15.23
CA LEU A 5 4.89 -5.19 -15.13
C LEU A 5 4.50 -5.91 -13.83
N ALA A 6 4.74 -5.28 -12.67
CA ALA A 6 4.49 -5.90 -11.37
C ALA A 6 2.98 -6.09 -11.09
N THR A 7 2.18 -5.04 -11.31
CA THR A 7 0.74 -5.09 -11.02
C THR A 7 0.01 -6.07 -11.93
N ASN A 8 0.32 -6.07 -13.23
CA ASN A 8 -0.31 -6.99 -14.17
C ASN A 8 0.18 -8.44 -13.98
N TYR A 9 1.45 -8.65 -13.57
CA TYR A 9 1.94 -9.96 -13.17
C TYR A 9 1.17 -10.51 -11.96
N ILE A 10 1.06 -9.73 -10.88
CA ILE A 10 0.33 -10.14 -9.67
C ILE A 10 -1.16 -10.37 -9.99
N HIS A 11 -1.75 -9.51 -10.83
CA HIS A 11 -3.13 -9.68 -11.26
C HIS A 11 -3.31 -10.97 -12.07
N GLN A 12 -2.39 -11.34 -12.96
CA GLN A 12 -2.47 -12.61 -13.67
C GLN A 12 -2.30 -13.81 -12.74
N VAL A 13 -1.41 -13.74 -11.75
CA VAL A 13 -1.30 -14.77 -10.72
C VAL A 13 -2.63 -14.92 -9.95
N HIS A 14 -3.23 -13.80 -9.52
CA HIS A 14 -4.54 -13.81 -8.86
C HIS A 14 -5.60 -14.50 -9.72
N ARG A 15 -5.68 -14.17 -11.01
CA ARG A 15 -6.63 -14.79 -11.94
C ARG A 15 -6.42 -16.29 -12.06
N LYS A 16 -5.17 -16.72 -12.24
CA LYS A 16 -4.83 -18.15 -12.35
C LYS A 16 -5.26 -18.91 -11.09
N LEU A 17 -4.94 -18.39 -9.90
CA LEU A 17 -5.29 -19.02 -8.63
C LEU A 17 -6.80 -19.06 -8.37
N ASN A 18 -7.56 -18.11 -8.91
CA ASN A 18 -9.01 -18.00 -8.73
C ASN A 18 -9.82 -18.49 -9.95
N ASN A 19 -9.19 -19.17 -10.92
CA ASN A 19 -9.82 -19.65 -12.14
C ASN A 19 -10.59 -18.57 -12.94
N ILE A 20 -10.08 -17.34 -12.92
CA ILE A 20 -10.65 -16.23 -13.70
C ILE A 20 -10.03 -16.25 -15.09
N GLU A 21 -10.85 -16.33 -16.13
CA GLU A 21 -10.39 -16.33 -17.53
C GLU A 21 -9.51 -15.12 -17.81
N HIS A 22 -8.47 -15.31 -18.64
CA HIS A 22 -7.61 -14.22 -19.08
C HIS A 22 -8.13 -13.65 -20.41
N PRO A 23 -8.34 -12.34 -20.54
CA PRO A 23 -8.88 -11.69 -21.71
C PRO A 23 -7.74 -11.45 -22.70
N ASP A 24 -8.03 -11.69 -23.96
CA ASP A 24 -7.08 -11.54 -25.08
C ASP A 24 -6.44 -10.14 -25.17
N THR A 25 -7.04 -9.14 -24.54
CA THR A 25 -6.56 -7.75 -24.52
C THR A 25 -5.41 -7.49 -23.53
N SER A 26 -5.18 -8.39 -22.57
CA SER A 26 -4.13 -8.24 -21.54
C SER A 26 -2.83 -8.96 -21.92
N PRO A 27 -1.66 -8.50 -21.45
CA PRO A 27 -0.41 -9.23 -21.65
C PRO A 27 -0.41 -10.56 -20.88
N TYR A 28 0.29 -11.55 -21.45
CA TYR A 28 0.57 -12.83 -20.80
C TYR A 28 1.90 -12.77 -20.06
N TYR A 29 1.90 -13.27 -18.83
CA TYR A 29 3.06 -13.45 -17.98
C TYR A 29 3.26 -14.93 -17.63
N LEU A 30 4.51 -15.36 -17.59
CA LEU A 30 4.90 -16.70 -17.13
C LEU A 30 4.91 -16.73 -15.60
N TYR A 31 3.80 -17.15 -15.00
CA TYR A 31 3.68 -17.29 -13.53
C TYR A 31 4.39 -18.52 -12.97
N SER A 32 4.71 -19.52 -13.82
CA SER A 32 5.49 -20.69 -13.42
C SER A 32 6.96 -20.35 -13.13
N GLY A 33 7.41 -19.18 -13.60
CA GLY A 33 8.76 -18.70 -13.39
C GLY A 33 9.83 -19.54 -14.09
N PRO A 34 11.12 -19.27 -13.81
CA PRO A 34 12.21 -20.02 -14.42
C PRO A 34 12.14 -21.52 -14.08
N ARG A 35 12.17 -22.37 -15.11
CA ARG A 35 12.12 -23.84 -14.98
C ARG A 35 10.89 -24.35 -14.22
N ASP A 36 9.78 -23.64 -14.34
CA ASP A 36 8.49 -23.96 -13.70
C ASP A 36 8.54 -24.09 -12.16
N LYS A 37 9.54 -23.47 -11.54
CA LYS A 37 9.81 -23.62 -10.10
C LYS A 37 8.83 -22.87 -9.20
N TYR A 38 8.12 -21.89 -9.73
CA TYR A 38 7.27 -21.01 -8.93
C TYR A 38 5.83 -21.49 -8.83
N TYR A 39 5.36 -22.36 -9.72
CA TYR A 39 4.01 -22.90 -9.64
C TYR A 39 4.05 -24.36 -9.19
N ASP A 40 3.20 -24.70 -8.22
CA ASP A 40 2.95 -26.07 -7.79
C ASP A 40 1.50 -26.45 -8.13
N ASP A 41 1.34 -27.34 -9.11
CA ASP A 41 0.05 -27.77 -9.62
C ASP A 41 -0.72 -28.65 -8.63
N THR A 42 -0.01 -29.35 -7.73
CA THR A 42 -0.66 -30.21 -6.73
C THR A 42 -1.31 -29.42 -5.61
N THR A 43 -0.71 -28.29 -5.23
CA THR A 43 -1.21 -27.42 -4.17
C THR A 43 -1.93 -26.18 -4.71
N ASN A 44 -1.91 -25.97 -6.03
CA ASN A 44 -2.36 -24.74 -6.69
C ASN A 44 -1.75 -23.49 -6.03
N THR A 45 -0.44 -23.49 -5.81
CA THR A 45 0.28 -22.37 -5.18
C THR A 45 1.29 -21.75 -6.11
N ILE A 46 1.46 -20.42 -6.01
CA ILE A 46 2.48 -19.66 -6.76
C ILE A 46 3.42 -18.97 -5.77
N LYS A 47 4.73 -19.16 -5.97
CA LYS A 47 5.81 -18.58 -5.16
C LYS A 47 6.30 -17.30 -5.82
N PHE A 48 6.46 -16.25 -5.01
CA PHE A 48 7.05 -14.99 -5.45
C PHE A 48 8.47 -14.87 -4.92
N ALA A 49 9.43 -14.67 -5.83
CA ALA A 49 10.79 -14.32 -5.44
C ALA A 49 10.83 -12.83 -5.06
N ILE A 50 10.95 -12.55 -3.77
CA ILE A 50 10.97 -11.18 -3.23
C ILE A 50 12.35 -10.90 -2.65
N HIS A 51 12.90 -9.74 -2.96
CA HIS A 51 14.11 -9.22 -2.34
C HIS A 51 13.81 -7.85 -1.73
N VAL A 52 14.17 -7.67 -0.47
CA VAL A 52 13.95 -6.40 0.26
C VAL A 52 15.21 -5.55 0.18
N ARG A 53 15.11 -4.38 -0.46
CA ARG A 53 16.19 -3.39 -0.48
C ARG A 53 16.03 -2.43 0.70
N ASN A 54 17.01 -2.43 1.60
CA ASN A 54 17.03 -1.48 2.72
C ASN A 54 17.21 -0.04 2.22
N THR A 55 16.50 0.90 2.84
CA THR A 55 16.56 2.33 2.50
C THR A 55 16.78 3.17 3.76
N ASN A 56 17.11 4.44 3.57
CA ASN A 56 17.16 5.41 4.67
C ASN A 56 15.81 6.10 4.93
N PHE A 57 14.74 5.69 4.22
CA PHE A 57 13.40 6.25 4.40
C PHE A 57 12.72 5.56 5.57
N LYS A 58 12.93 6.09 6.78
CA LYS A 58 12.47 5.51 8.05
C LYS A 58 11.89 6.58 8.96
N LEU A 59 11.06 6.17 9.90
CA LEU A 59 10.63 7.03 10.99
C LEU A 59 11.83 7.48 11.85
N PRO A 60 11.75 8.66 12.48
CA PRO A 60 12.71 9.05 13.51
C PRO A 60 12.71 8.04 14.66
N LYS A 61 13.90 7.72 15.19
CA LYS A 61 14.03 6.79 16.34
C LYS A 61 13.32 7.31 17.60
N ASN A 62 13.27 8.62 17.78
CA ASN A 62 12.56 9.24 18.89
C ASN A 62 11.10 9.47 18.49
N LEU A 63 10.19 8.75 19.14
CA LEU A 63 8.75 8.80 18.87
C LEU A 63 8.13 10.20 19.10
N LYS A 64 8.72 11.03 19.96
CA LYS A 64 8.24 12.39 20.26
C LYS A 64 8.48 13.38 19.11
N ILE A 65 9.32 13.03 18.14
CA ILE A 65 9.56 13.89 16.98
C ILE A 65 8.32 13.85 16.07
N PRO A 66 7.75 15.01 15.71
CA PRO A 66 6.62 15.08 14.80
C PRO A 66 7.03 14.69 13.37
N VAL A 67 6.10 14.11 12.63
CA VAL A 67 6.32 13.62 11.26
C VAL A 67 5.28 14.22 10.32
N VAL A 68 5.75 14.82 9.23
CA VAL A 68 4.93 15.34 8.14
C VAL A 68 5.15 14.48 6.91
N MET A 69 4.08 13.96 6.34
CA MET A 69 4.08 13.05 5.20
C MET A 69 3.28 13.67 4.06
N VAL A 70 3.82 13.63 2.85
CA VAL A 70 3.16 14.16 1.64
C VAL A 70 3.23 13.09 0.56
N GLY A 71 2.10 12.47 0.26
CA GLY A 71 2.05 11.33 -0.65
C GLY A 71 0.71 11.22 -1.38
N PRO A 72 0.54 11.91 -2.52
CA PRO A 72 -0.66 11.76 -3.34
C PRO A 72 -0.68 10.43 -4.10
N GLY A 73 -1.88 9.89 -4.33
CA GLY A 73 -2.10 8.63 -5.04
C GLY A 73 -1.26 7.49 -4.46
N THR A 74 -0.60 6.72 -5.34
CA THR A 74 0.26 5.60 -4.91
C THR A 74 1.49 6.03 -4.12
N GLY A 75 1.83 7.33 -4.11
CA GLY A 75 2.88 7.88 -3.26
C GLY A 75 2.61 7.73 -1.76
N VAL A 76 1.37 7.38 -1.37
CA VAL A 76 0.99 7.10 0.02
C VAL A 76 1.52 5.76 0.54
N ALA A 77 1.94 4.85 -0.35
CA ALA A 77 2.30 3.46 0.00
C ALA A 77 3.28 3.33 1.20
N PRO A 78 4.41 4.05 1.27
CA PRO A 78 5.31 3.93 2.43
C PRO A 78 4.72 4.57 3.70
N PHE A 79 3.91 5.62 3.56
CA PHE A 79 3.31 6.34 4.68
C PHE A 79 2.23 5.54 5.38
N ARG A 80 1.54 4.64 4.66
CA ARG A 80 0.64 3.67 5.27
C ARG A 80 1.33 2.91 6.41
N GLY A 81 2.53 2.39 6.17
CA GLY A 81 3.32 1.70 7.20
C GLY A 81 3.70 2.61 8.36
N PHE A 82 4.09 3.85 8.09
CA PHE A 82 4.45 4.83 9.14
C PHE A 82 3.27 5.17 10.04
N VAL A 83 2.07 5.37 9.47
CA VAL A 83 0.87 5.67 10.25
C VAL A 83 0.48 4.46 11.11
N ILE A 84 0.52 3.23 10.56
CA ILE A 84 0.28 2.00 11.33
C ILE A 84 1.25 1.89 12.52
N GLU A 85 2.54 2.11 12.29
CA GLU A 85 3.56 2.02 13.35
C GLU A 85 3.34 3.08 14.45
N ARG A 86 3.05 4.33 14.07
CA ARG A 86 2.77 5.39 15.06
C ARG A 86 1.46 5.18 15.81
N ALA A 87 0.41 4.71 15.14
CA ALA A 87 -0.87 4.37 15.78
C ALA A 87 -0.68 3.23 16.78
N LYS A 88 0.13 2.22 16.44
CA LYS A 88 0.47 1.12 17.35
C LYS A 88 1.16 1.65 18.62
N TYR A 89 2.23 2.43 18.49
CA TYR A 89 2.92 3.01 19.65
C TYR A 89 1.98 3.83 20.54
N LYS A 90 1.12 4.68 19.94
CA LYS A 90 0.11 5.44 20.69
C LYS A 90 -0.85 4.52 21.45
N SER A 91 -1.31 3.44 20.81
CA SER A 91 -2.23 2.47 21.44
C SER A 91 -1.59 1.68 22.58
N GLU A 92 -0.26 1.49 22.55
CA GLU A 92 0.53 0.85 23.61
C GLU A 92 0.84 1.81 24.78
N GLY A 93 0.41 3.08 24.68
CA GLY A 93 0.56 4.10 25.72
C GLY A 93 1.79 4.99 25.57
N ASP A 94 2.55 4.86 24.48
CA ASP A 94 3.71 5.71 24.23
C ASP A 94 3.32 7.15 23.92
N VAL A 95 4.19 8.07 24.35
CA VAL A 95 4.08 9.49 23.99
C VAL A 95 4.71 9.71 22.61
N ILE A 96 3.85 9.92 21.62
CA ILE A 96 4.26 10.23 20.25
C ILE A 96 4.12 11.73 19.95
N GLY A 97 4.94 12.23 19.02
CA GLY A 97 4.74 13.54 18.39
C GLY A 97 3.66 13.49 17.30
N ASP A 98 3.29 14.67 16.81
CA ASP A 98 2.28 14.83 15.78
C ASP A 98 2.58 14.02 14.51
N THR A 99 1.54 13.49 13.90
CA THR A 99 1.57 12.65 12.71
C THR A 99 0.62 13.25 11.69
N VAL A 100 1.18 13.95 10.71
CA VAL A 100 0.40 14.68 9.69
C VAL A 100 0.59 14.02 8.34
N LEU A 101 -0.51 13.64 7.67
CA LEU A 101 -0.50 13.13 6.30
C LEU A 101 -1.27 14.06 5.38
N PHE A 102 -0.60 14.55 4.34
CA PHE A 102 -1.21 15.17 3.18
C PHE A 102 -1.38 14.09 2.10
N PHE A 103 -2.63 13.74 1.84
CA PHE A 103 -3.03 12.81 0.79
C PHE A 103 -3.80 13.56 -0.31
N GLY A 104 -3.65 13.11 -1.55
CA GLY A 104 -4.41 13.67 -2.66
C GLY A 104 -4.74 12.63 -3.71
N CYS A 105 -5.93 12.74 -4.29
CA CYS A 105 -6.40 11.86 -5.36
C CYS A 105 -7.34 12.63 -6.31
N ARG A 106 -8.00 11.94 -7.25
CA ARG A 106 -8.95 12.57 -8.17
C ARG A 106 -10.25 12.88 -7.46
N LYS A 107 -10.90 11.86 -6.91
CA LYS A 107 -12.18 11.95 -6.21
C LYS A 107 -12.20 11.04 -5.00
N ARG A 108 -12.98 11.42 -4.00
CA ARG A 108 -13.20 10.70 -2.75
C ARG A 108 -13.81 9.32 -3.00
N ASP A 109 -14.74 9.22 -3.96
CA ASP A 109 -15.48 8.01 -4.29
C ASP A 109 -14.81 7.13 -5.36
N GLU A 110 -13.73 7.61 -6.01
CA GLU A 110 -13.02 6.90 -7.08
C GLU A 110 -11.72 6.28 -6.59
N ASP A 111 -10.77 7.10 -6.11
CA ASP A 111 -9.38 6.70 -5.93
C ASP A 111 -8.77 7.16 -4.59
N PHE A 112 -9.61 7.37 -3.57
CA PHE A 112 -9.16 7.57 -2.19
C PHE A 112 -8.64 6.27 -1.58
N LEU A 113 -7.40 5.94 -1.89
CA LEU A 113 -6.69 4.77 -1.38
C LEU A 113 -6.69 4.74 0.15
N TYR A 114 -7.08 3.60 0.71
CA TYR A 114 -7.07 3.32 2.15
C TYR A 114 -7.98 4.22 3.00
N ALA A 115 -9.02 4.84 2.43
CA ALA A 115 -9.88 5.79 3.14
C ALA A 115 -10.35 5.29 4.52
N LYS A 116 -10.97 4.09 4.57
CA LYS A 116 -11.46 3.48 5.83
C LYS A 116 -10.34 3.21 6.84
N GLU A 117 -9.23 2.66 6.37
CA GLU A 117 -8.08 2.36 7.24
C GLU A 117 -7.47 3.65 7.79
N PHE A 118 -7.38 4.71 6.99
CA PHE A 118 -6.92 6.00 7.50
C PHE A 118 -7.91 6.62 8.48
N ASP A 119 -9.22 6.52 8.26
CA ASP A 119 -10.20 6.98 9.26
C ASP A 119 -9.98 6.29 10.62
N GLU A 120 -9.78 4.97 10.62
CA GLU A 120 -9.49 4.18 11.83
C GLU A 120 -8.15 4.57 12.47
N LEU A 121 -7.08 4.63 11.68
CA LEU A 121 -5.72 4.93 12.17
C LEU A 121 -5.59 6.36 12.71
N PHE A 122 -6.17 7.35 12.02
CA PHE A 122 -6.13 8.73 12.48
C PHE A 122 -7.05 8.96 13.69
N SER A 123 -8.14 8.19 13.81
CA SER A 123 -8.93 8.16 15.05
C SER A 123 -8.13 7.60 16.22
N ALA A 124 -7.35 6.52 16.00
CA ALA A 124 -6.49 5.93 17.03
C ALA A 124 -5.34 6.86 17.47
N LEU A 125 -4.83 7.68 16.55
CA LEU A 125 -3.83 8.72 16.84
C LEU A 125 -4.41 9.88 17.66
N GLY A 126 -5.72 10.09 17.62
CA GLY A 126 -6.42 11.15 18.35
C GLY A 126 -5.89 12.53 18.00
N GLU A 127 -5.63 13.35 19.02
CA GLU A 127 -5.12 14.72 18.87
C GLU A 127 -3.78 14.84 18.14
N ASN A 128 -2.96 13.77 18.15
CA ASN A 128 -1.68 13.75 17.44
C ASN A 128 -1.85 13.43 15.95
N GLY A 129 -3.02 12.98 15.50
CA GLY A 129 -3.27 12.58 14.11
C GLY A 129 -3.94 13.69 13.30
N LYS A 130 -3.39 14.02 12.13
CA LYS A 130 -4.04 14.92 11.16
C LYS A 130 -3.96 14.37 9.73
N LEU A 131 -5.11 14.03 9.16
CA LEU A 131 -5.25 13.65 7.76
C LEU A 131 -5.82 14.83 6.96
N ILE A 132 -5.05 15.32 6.00
CA ILE A 132 -5.42 16.43 5.12
C ILE A 132 -5.56 15.85 3.71
N THR A 133 -6.74 16.02 3.11
CA THR A 133 -7.07 15.45 1.79
C THR A 133 -7.28 16.54 0.75
N ALA A 134 -6.83 16.28 -0.49
CA ALA A 134 -7.06 17.13 -1.64
C ALA A 134 -7.62 16.31 -2.82
N PHE A 135 -8.81 16.68 -3.30
CA PHE A 135 -9.47 16.01 -4.42
C PHE A 135 -9.39 16.89 -5.67
N SER A 136 -8.57 16.47 -6.63
CA SER A 136 -8.24 17.28 -7.82
C SER A 136 -9.37 17.41 -8.84
N ARG A 137 -10.42 16.59 -8.74
CA ARG A 137 -11.56 16.53 -9.67
C ARG A 137 -12.93 16.55 -8.96
N GLU A 138 -12.97 17.03 -7.71
CA GLU A 138 -14.20 17.34 -6.99
C GLU A 138 -14.27 18.86 -6.82
N GLN A 139 -14.97 19.52 -7.75
CA GLN A 139 -15.27 20.95 -7.74
C GLN A 139 -16.66 21.18 -8.31
#